data_AF-A0A1Q7YMW3-F1
#
_entry.id   AF-A0A1Q7YMW3-F1
#
_cell.length_a   1.000
_cell.length_b   1.000
_cell.length_c   1.000
_cell.angle_alpha   90.00
_cell.angle_beta   90.00
_cell.angle_gamma   90.00
#
_symmetry.space_group_name_H-M   'P 1'
#
loop_
_entity.id
_entity.type
_entity.pdbx_description
1 polymer ?
#
loop_
_entity_poly.entity_id
_entity_poly.type
_entity_poly.pdbx_seq_one_letter_code
_entity_poly.pdbx_strand_id
1 'polypeptide(L)'
;MMVSIPPHVTISRLVQRMKGKSSYRLLGEFPHLRKRFWGRHVWARGYFCRSSGHVTDEVIKAYIAQQSHESDDVFRIEGEASPSGDTPLGDSSGEEPRSRL
;
A
#
# COMPACT_ATOMS: atom_id res chain seq x y z
N MET A 1 -16.38 12.20 -14.46
CA MET A 1 -14.98 12.10 -14.94
C MET A 1 -14.35 10.91 -14.28
N MET A 2 -13.69 10.04 -15.05
CA MET A 2 -12.83 8.98 -14.54
C MET A 2 -11.38 9.37 -14.83
N VAL A 3 -10.49 9.15 -13.88
CA VAL A 3 -9.09 9.57 -13.95
C VAL A 3 -8.23 8.52 -13.30
N SER A 4 -7.15 8.12 -13.98
CA SER A 4 -6.07 7.35 -13.38
C SER A 4 -5.13 8.32 -12.67
N ILE A 5 -4.89 8.09 -11.38
CA ILE A 5 -4.11 8.98 -10.53
C ILE A 5 -3.01 8.15 -9.87
N PRO A 6 -1.74 8.56 -9.99
CA PRO A 6 -0.67 7.92 -9.23
C PRO A 6 -0.92 8.03 -7.72
N PRO A 7 -0.58 7.02 -6.91
CA PRO A 7 -0.95 6.98 -5.49
C PRO A 7 -0.32 8.12 -4.65
N HIS A 8 0.79 8.69 -5.12
CA HIS A 8 1.45 9.83 -4.47
C HIS A 8 0.73 11.18 -4.69
N VAL A 9 -0.23 11.25 -5.62
CA VAL A 9 -0.98 12.47 -5.90
C VAL A 9 -2.28 12.46 -5.10
N THR A 10 -2.46 13.48 -4.26
CA THR A 10 -3.71 13.64 -3.51
C THR A 10 -4.86 14.08 -4.41
N ILE A 11 -6.03 13.47 -4.21
CA ILE A 11 -7.25 13.78 -4.97
C ILE A 11 -7.65 15.25 -4.80
N SER A 12 -7.52 15.80 -3.59
CA SER A 12 -7.82 17.20 -3.30
C SER A 12 -7.01 18.16 -4.18
N ARG A 13 -5.72 17.90 -4.34
CA ARG A 13 -4.83 18.73 -5.16
C ARG A 13 -5.15 18.62 -6.65
N LEU A 14 -5.50 17.42 -7.13
CA LEU A 14 -5.96 17.24 -8.50
C LEU A 14 -7.23 18.06 -8.76
N VAL A 15 -8.26 17.86 -7.93
CA VAL A 15 -9.56 18.54 -8.10
C VAL A 15 -9.42 20.05 -7.98
N GLN A 16 -8.60 20.54 -7.05
CA GLN A 16 -8.31 21.97 -6.92
C GLN A 16 -7.72 22.55 -8.21
N ARG A 17 -6.70 21.90 -8.79
CA ARG A 17 -6.09 22.32 -10.05
C ARG A 17 -7.08 22.29 -11.19
N MET A 18 -7.88 21.23 -11.28
CA MET A 18 -8.89 21.07 -12.32
C MET A 18 -9.93 22.17 -12.28
N LYS A 19 -10.59 22.36 -11.13
CA LYS A 19 -11.62 23.39 -10.94
C LYS A 19 -11.04 24.80 -11.11
N GLY A 20 -9.83 25.04 -10.62
CA GLY A 20 -9.15 26.33 -10.77
C GLY A 20 -8.79 26.65 -12.22
N LYS A 21 -8.15 25.72 -12.93
CA LYS A 21 -7.73 25.92 -14.32
C LYS A 21 -8.93 26.02 -15.26
N SER A 22 -9.96 25.20 -15.06
CA SER A 22 -11.18 25.28 -15.86
C SER A 22 -11.93 26.60 -15.63
N SER A 23 -12.05 27.05 -14.38
CA SER A 23 -12.65 28.36 -14.04
C SER A 23 -11.88 29.51 -14.71
N TYR A 24 -10.54 29.48 -14.66
CA TYR A 24 -9.70 30.49 -15.29
C TYR A 24 -9.91 30.55 -16.81
N ARG A 25 -9.91 29.41 -17.49
CA ARG A 25 -10.11 29.37 -18.95
C ARG A 25 -11.52 29.83 -19.33
N LEU A 26 -12.54 29.33 -18.64
CA LEU A 26 -13.93 29.67 -18.89
C LEU A 26 -14.21 31.17 -18.72
N LEU A 27 -13.71 31.78 -17.65
CA LEU A 27 -13.90 33.22 -17.41
C LEU A 27 -13.05 34.10 -18.34
N GLY A 28 -11.95 33.56 -18.90
CA GLY A 28 -11.14 34.23 -19.90
C GLY A 28 -11.80 34.25 -21.28
N GLU A 29 -12.40 33.12 -21.68
CA GLU A 29 -13.02 32.94 -22.99
C GLU A 29 -14.42 33.58 -23.08
N PHE A 30 -15.14 33.66 -21.96
CA PHE A 30 -16.51 34.19 -21.91
C PHE A 30 -16.64 35.39 -20.95
N PRO A 31 -16.35 36.62 -21.41
CA PRO A 31 -16.41 37.82 -20.56
C PRO A 31 -17.80 38.09 -19.95
N HIS A 32 -18.87 37.65 -20.61
CA HIS A 32 -20.24 37.79 -20.09
C HIS A 32 -20.48 36.94 -18.82
N LEU A 33 -19.81 35.79 -18.68
CA LEU A 33 -19.90 34.95 -17.48
C LEU A 33 -19.26 35.61 -16.26
N ARG A 34 -18.26 36.49 -16.46
CA ARG A 34 -17.66 37.27 -15.37
C ARG A 34 -18.68 38.20 -14.71
N LYS A 35 -19.65 38.70 -15.48
CA LYS A 35 -20.77 39.52 -14.99
C LYS A 35 -21.89 38.70 -14.38
N ARG A 36 -21.86 37.37 -14.40
CA ARG A 36 -22.86 36.52 -13.74
C ARG A 36 -22.30 35.86 -12.49
N PHE A 37 -21.04 35.44 -12.54
CA PHE A 37 -20.32 34.83 -11.42
C PHE A 37 -19.41 35.86 -10.74
N TRP A 38 -20.03 36.86 -10.10
CA TRP A 38 -19.33 37.85 -9.28
C TRP A 38 -18.55 37.12 -8.19
N GLY A 39 -17.23 37.34 -8.11
CA GLY A 39 -16.35 36.62 -7.18
C GLY A 39 -15.68 35.35 -7.73
N ARG A 40 -15.78 35.07 -9.05
CA ARG A 40 -15.08 33.95 -9.71
C ARG A 40 -15.45 32.55 -9.18
N HIS A 41 -16.59 32.43 -8.50
CA HIS A 41 -17.12 31.16 -8.02
C HIS A 41 -17.88 30.43 -9.12
N VAL A 42 -17.13 29.78 -10.02
CA VAL A 42 -17.69 28.97 -11.13
C VAL A 42 -18.16 27.60 -10.64
N TRP A 43 -17.51 27.06 -9.61
CA TRP A 43 -17.76 25.70 -9.12
C TRP A 43 -18.19 25.72 -7.64
N ALA A 44 -18.98 24.73 -7.24
CA ALA A 44 -19.31 24.48 -5.83
C ALA A 44 -18.03 24.26 -5.00
N ARG A 45 -18.06 24.52 -3.68
CA ARG A 45 -16.87 24.37 -2.82
C ARG A 45 -16.43 22.90 -2.70
N GLY A 46 -17.38 21.98 -2.59
CA GLY A 46 -17.13 20.55 -2.41
C GLY A 46 -16.76 19.80 -3.69
N TYR A 47 -16.34 18.55 -3.52
CA TYR A 47 -16.21 17.55 -4.59
C TYR A 47 -16.55 16.17 -4.03
N PHE A 48 -16.97 15.27 -4.90
CA PHE A 48 -17.22 13.87 -4.58
C PHE A 48 -16.32 12.99 -5.44
N CYS A 49 -15.72 11.96 -4.84
CA CYS A 49 -14.92 10.97 -5.54
C CYS A 49 -15.17 9.58 -4.96
N ARG A 50 -15.09 8.57 -5.82
CA ARG A 50 -15.15 7.16 -5.45
C ARG A 50 -14.15 6.40 -6.31
N SER A 51 -13.46 5.42 -5.73
CA SER A 51 -12.65 4.47 -6.50
C SER A 51 -13.55 3.60 -7.37
N SER A 52 -13.06 3.28 -8.58
CA SER A 52 -13.63 2.24 -9.43
C SER A 52 -12.68 1.04 -9.35
N GLY A 53 -13.18 -0.15 -8.99
CA GLY A 53 -12.31 -1.30 -8.77
C GLY A 53 -12.98 -2.62 -9.13
N HIS A 54 -12.23 -3.46 -9.85
CA HIS A 54 -12.36 -4.91 -9.90
C HIS A 54 -10.97 -5.46 -9.54
N VAL A 55 -10.71 -5.68 -8.26
CA VAL A 55 -9.46 -6.33 -7.81
C VAL A 55 -9.79 -7.80 -7.67
N THR A 56 -9.15 -8.66 -8.47
CA THR A 56 -9.36 -10.10 -8.40
C THR A 56 -8.30 -10.74 -7.49
N ASP A 57 -8.62 -11.90 -6.92
CA ASP A 57 -7.75 -12.62 -5.98
C ASP A 57 -6.40 -13.00 -6.63
N GLU A 58 -6.40 -13.24 -7.94
CA GLU A 58 -5.21 -13.53 -8.74
C GLU A 58 -4.23 -12.35 -8.77
N VAL A 59 -4.75 -11.12 -8.88
CA VAL A 59 -3.92 -9.90 -8.89
C VAL A 59 -3.25 -9.68 -7.53
N ILE A 60 -3.96 -10.01 -6.45
CA ILE A 60 -3.43 -9.89 -5.08
C ILE A 60 -2.33 -10.95 -4.85
N LYS A 61 -2.58 -12.21 -5.24
CA LYS A 61 -1.61 -13.30 -5.12
C LYS A 61 -0.34 -13.03 -5.91
N ALA A 62 -0.47 -12.56 -7.15
CA ALA A 62 0.67 -12.19 -7.99
C ALA A 62 1.49 -11.04 -7.37
N TYR A 63 0.81 -10.04 -6.80
CA TYR A 63 1.46 -8.93 -6.11
C TYR A 63 2.28 -9.40 -4.90
N ILE A 64 1.72 -10.27 -4.04
CA ILE A 64 2.40 -10.81 -2.85
C ILE A 64 3.59 -11.68 -3.24
N ALA A 65 3.44 -12.57 -4.23
CA ALA A 65 4.53 -13.44 -4.67
C ALA A 65 5.74 -12.64 -5.18
N GLN A 66 5.49 -11.50 -5.84
CA GLN A 66 6.54 -10.65 -6.39
C GLN A 66 7.21 -9.75 -5.34
N GLN A 67 6.62 -9.56 -4.16
CA GLN A 67 7.20 -8.77 -3.07
C GLN A 67 8.28 -9.53 -2.28
N SER A 68 8.29 -10.87 -2.34
CA SER A 68 9.18 -11.70 -1.52
C SER A 68 10.65 -11.73 -1.97
N HIS A 69 11.03 -10.98 -3.01
CA HIS A 69 12.37 -11.08 -3.62
C HIS A 69 13.27 -9.83 -3.43
N GLU A 70 12.80 -8.77 -2.76
CA GLU A 70 13.58 -7.57 -2.43
C GLU A 70 13.23 -7.03 -1.03
N SER A 71 13.62 -7.74 0.02
CA SER A 71 14.03 -7.19 1.34
C SER A 71 14.19 -8.34 2.36
N ASP A 72 15.41 -8.85 2.50
CA ASP A 72 15.83 -9.61 3.69
C ASP A 72 16.03 -8.64 4.88
N ASP A 73 15.09 -7.72 5.11
CA ASP A 73 15.04 -6.96 6.35
C ASP A 73 14.32 -7.83 7.39
N VAL A 74 15.07 -8.81 7.90
CA VAL A 74 14.70 -9.66 9.02
C VAL A 74 14.27 -8.76 10.18
N PHE A 75 12.96 -8.64 10.40
CA PHE A 75 12.38 -7.96 11.54
C PHE A 75 12.75 -8.73 12.82
N ARG A 76 13.91 -8.40 13.40
CA ARG A 76 14.34 -8.89 14.70
C ARG A 76 13.61 -8.12 15.80
N ILE A 77 12.72 -8.81 16.50
CA ILE A 77 12.22 -8.37 17.80
C ILE A 77 13.33 -8.68 18.80
N GLU A 78 14.08 -7.68 19.24
CA GLU A 78 15.00 -7.83 20.38
C GLU A 78 14.17 -8.09 21.64
N GLY A 79 14.25 -9.29 22.22
CA GLY A 79 13.58 -9.56 23.49
C GLY A 79 13.42 -11.01 23.96
N GLU A 80 13.66 -12.03 23.15
CA GLU A 80 13.55 -13.42 23.62
C GLU A 80 14.94 -14.04 23.79
N ALA A 81 15.34 -14.18 25.06
CA ALA A 81 16.56 -14.84 25.47
C ALA A 81 16.61 -16.28 24.92
N SER A 82 17.70 -16.63 24.24
CA SER A 82 17.99 -18.00 23.85
C SER A 82 17.91 -18.94 25.07
N PRO A 83 17.13 -20.03 25.05
CA PRO A 83 17.30 -21.07 26.04
C PRO A 83 18.60 -21.80 25.72
N SER A 84 19.68 -21.38 26.37
CA SER A 84 20.88 -22.19 26.55
C SER A 84 20.52 -23.43 27.36
N GLY A 85 20.78 -24.62 26.83
CA GLY A 85 20.54 -25.86 27.54
C GLY A 85 20.74 -27.10 26.66
N ASP A 86 21.98 -27.35 26.27
CA ASP A 86 22.42 -28.64 25.77
C ASP A 86 21.91 -29.75 26.70
N THR A 87 21.08 -30.65 26.20
CA THR A 87 20.72 -31.89 26.89
C THR A 87 21.52 -33.02 26.23
N PRO A 88 22.50 -33.65 26.91
CA PRO A 88 23.20 -34.79 26.34
C PRO A 88 22.25 -35.98 26.22
N LEU A 89 22.14 -36.53 25.01
CA LEU A 89 21.47 -37.80 24.74
C LEU A 89 22.15 -38.91 25.58
N GLY A 90 21.42 -39.50 26.51
CA GLY A 90 21.87 -40.69 27.25
C GLY A 90 21.90 -41.91 26.33
N ASP A 91 23.10 -42.34 25.96
CA ASP A 91 23.35 -43.64 25.35
C ASP A 91 23.19 -44.73 26.43
N SER A 92 22.10 -45.51 26.32
CA SER A 92 21.86 -46.67 27.17
C SER A 92 22.55 -47.88 26.55
N SER A 93 23.75 -48.13 27.06
CA SER A 93 24.55 -49.32 26.88
C SER A 93 23.76 -50.56 27.34
N GLY A 94 23.35 -51.39 26.39
CA GLY A 94 22.87 -52.76 26.61
C GLY A 94 23.99 -53.74 26.26
N GLU A 95 24.72 -54.15 27.27
CA GLU A 95 25.90 -55.02 27.24
C GLU A 95 25.50 -56.48 26.92
N GLU A 96 25.94 -57.01 25.77
CA GLU A 96 25.97 -58.47 25.49
C GLU A 96 27.36 -59.01 25.82
N PRO A 97 27.53 -59.90 26.83
CA PRO A 97 28.77 -60.63 26.99
C PRO A 97 28.71 -61.97 26.27
N ARG A 98 29.46 -62.06 25.18
CA ARG A 98 29.91 -63.33 24.60
C ARG A 98 30.87 -64.03 25.58
N SER A 99 30.59 -65.29 25.91
CA SER A 99 31.64 -66.22 26.33
C SER A 99 31.38 -67.63 25.80
N ARG A 100 32.34 -68.07 24.98
CA ARG A 100 32.66 -69.45 24.61
C ARG A 100 32.48 -70.45 25.77
N LEU A 101 31.74 -71.52 25.52
CA LEU A 101 32.25 -72.91 25.47
C LEU A 101 31.22 -73.78 24.74
#